data_AF-A0A9D1ZRC6-F1
#
_entry.id   AF-A0A9D1ZRC6-F1
#
_cell.length_a   1.000
_cell.length_b   1.000
_cell.length_c   1.000
_cell.angle_alpha   90.00
_cell.angle_beta   90.00
_cell.angle_gamma   90.00
#
_symmetry.space_group_name_H-M   'P 1'
#
loop_
_entity.id
_entity.type
_entity.pdbx_description
1 polymer ?
#
loop_
_entity_poly.entity_id
_entity_poly.type
_entity_poly.pdbx_seq_one_letter_code
_entity_poly.pdbx_strand_id
1 'polypeptide(L)'
;MFINVVQKSKLLFKDFPSVDSNEDSKNQAAANPIFSWHVKHIVHKRKKIVIFTNDASTLTIVLYDVNAQNCVLMEQRFQEQLAKLWQSLGMTEKNLNQYLEVAKSWQIGPTVNRNQLGRLNEVSQIIELYVSDGEKNEAFLSQKMTNMLRDSGSSKKATFANDIPQIMEFNNFVWKKAESQTTEIDVEKLRKICNDLKQQEESFRDDLSLEDFDKIVQQMTELNDELINIFVEDVKNEYSEKTIKSYKSSLKFYLNEYLAFRMISIFNREASSVDGLYMYGSSRTRTKLVQRSMAKLYTFLSKYKMVDVAFAKSMKSDMRDSIELLDYLDY
;
A
#
# COMPACT_ATOMS: atom_id res chain seq x y z
N MET A 1 -19.37 3.85 6.02
CA MET A 1 -18.35 4.86 5.66
C MET A 1 -17.00 4.24 5.91
N PHE A 2 -16.05 4.33 4.99
CA PHE A 2 -14.71 3.77 5.22
C PHE A 2 -13.83 4.76 5.96
N ILE A 3 -13.28 4.31 7.09
CA ILE A 3 -12.33 5.06 7.89
C ILE A 3 -10.98 4.34 7.79
N ASN A 4 -10.12 4.85 6.93
CA ASN A 4 -8.84 4.24 6.56
C ASN A 4 -7.73 4.74 7.51
N VAL A 5 -7.45 3.95 8.52
CA VAL A 5 -6.63 4.37 9.66
C VAL A 5 -5.15 3.98 9.45
N VAL A 6 -4.26 4.97 9.59
CA VAL A 6 -2.81 4.72 9.60
C VAL A 6 -2.44 3.82 10.78
N GLN A 7 -1.54 2.85 10.58
CA GLN A 7 -1.19 1.82 11.55
C GLN A 7 -0.95 2.35 12.98
N LYS A 8 -0.25 3.49 13.13
CA LYS A 8 0.03 4.11 14.44
C LYS A 8 -1.23 4.56 15.18
N SER A 9 -2.31 4.85 14.47
CA SER A 9 -3.56 5.39 15.02
C SER A 9 -4.60 4.32 15.33
N LYS A 10 -4.40 3.06 14.91
CA LYS A 10 -5.40 1.97 15.03
C LYS A 10 -5.93 1.77 16.45
N LEU A 11 -5.08 1.96 17.46
CA LEU A 11 -5.48 1.82 18.87
C LEU A 11 -6.60 2.79 19.29
N LEU A 12 -6.73 3.94 18.63
CA LEU A 12 -7.83 4.89 18.86
C LEU A 12 -9.15 4.45 18.23
N PHE A 13 -9.14 3.41 17.40
CA PHE A 13 -10.32 2.95 16.66
C PHE A 13 -10.69 1.50 16.99
N LYS A 14 -10.10 0.94 18.04
CA LYS A 14 -10.24 -0.48 18.40
C LYS A 14 -11.68 -0.92 18.72
N ASP A 15 -12.52 0.02 19.17
CA ASP A 15 -13.88 -0.25 19.62
C ASP A 15 -14.91 -0.05 18.48
N PHE A 16 -14.46 0.32 17.27
CA PHE A 16 -15.30 0.48 16.09
C PHE A 16 -15.29 -0.79 15.22
N PRO A 17 -16.37 -1.07 14.46
CA PRO A 17 -16.43 -2.19 13.54
C PRO A 17 -15.28 -2.18 12.55
N SER A 18 -14.50 -3.26 12.51
CA SER A 18 -13.44 -3.43 11.52
C SER A 18 -14.00 -4.04 10.25
N VAL A 19 -13.31 -3.81 9.12
CA VAL A 19 -13.64 -4.47 7.85
C VAL A 19 -13.29 -5.95 7.88
N ASP A 20 -14.08 -6.77 7.21
CA ASP A 20 -13.88 -8.23 7.14
C ASP A 20 -12.62 -8.61 6.33
N SER A 21 -12.36 -7.86 5.26
CA SER A 21 -11.23 -8.07 4.35
C SER A 21 -10.53 -6.75 4.04
N ASN A 22 -9.23 -6.69 4.33
CA ASN A 22 -8.39 -5.53 4.08
C ASN A 22 -8.28 -5.19 2.58
N GLU A 23 -8.26 -6.19 1.70
CA GLU A 23 -8.14 -5.99 0.26
C GLU A 23 -9.46 -5.50 -0.34
N ASP A 24 -10.57 -6.16 0.03
CA ASP A 24 -11.89 -5.74 -0.44
C ASP A 24 -12.22 -4.33 0.04
N SER A 25 -11.91 -4.01 1.31
CA SER A 25 -12.09 -2.66 1.85
C SER A 25 -11.29 -1.62 1.06
N LYS A 26 -10.04 -1.91 0.69
CA LYS A 26 -9.22 -0.99 -0.12
C LYS A 26 -9.84 -0.77 -1.49
N ASN A 27 -10.28 -1.84 -2.15
CA ASN A 27 -10.90 -1.75 -3.48
C ASN A 27 -12.22 -0.98 -3.43
N GLN A 28 -13.05 -1.23 -2.40
CA GLN A 28 -14.31 -0.52 -2.18
C GLN A 28 -14.09 0.95 -1.86
N ALA A 29 -13.15 1.30 -0.98
CA ALA A 29 -12.81 2.69 -0.67
C ALA A 29 -12.23 3.43 -1.90
N ALA A 30 -11.40 2.77 -2.71
CA ALA A 30 -10.87 3.34 -3.94
C ALA A 30 -11.97 3.59 -5.00
N ALA A 31 -12.95 2.69 -5.12
CA ALA A 31 -14.09 2.86 -6.00
C ALA A 31 -15.08 3.93 -5.49
N ASN A 32 -15.09 4.21 -4.19
CA ASN A 32 -16.05 5.08 -3.52
C ASN A 32 -15.38 6.19 -2.70
N PRO A 33 -14.59 7.09 -3.32
CA PRO A 33 -13.77 8.07 -2.60
C PRO A 33 -14.60 9.10 -1.81
N ILE A 34 -15.85 9.35 -2.18
CA ILE A 34 -16.76 10.27 -1.45
C ILE A 34 -17.10 9.71 -0.05
N PHE A 35 -17.20 8.38 0.09
CA PHE A 35 -17.52 7.70 1.34
C PHE A 35 -16.29 7.20 2.09
N SER A 36 -15.09 7.64 1.66
CA SER A 36 -13.81 7.18 2.15
C SER A 36 -13.02 8.32 2.79
N TRP A 37 -12.56 8.09 4.02
CA TRP A 37 -11.80 9.06 4.81
C TRP A 37 -10.49 8.44 5.27
N HIS A 38 -9.39 9.15 5.08
CA HIS A 38 -8.09 8.76 5.63
C HIS A 38 -7.84 9.45 6.96
N VAL A 39 -7.29 8.69 7.92
CA VAL A 39 -7.15 9.16 9.30
C VAL A 39 -5.77 8.93 9.89
N LYS A 40 -5.24 9.97 10.54
CA LYS A 40 -4.01 9.93 11.32
C LYS A 40 -4.21 10.72 12.61
N HIS A 41 -3.46 10.36 13.66
CA HIS A 41 -3.30 11.23 14.81
C HIS A 41 -1.87 11.76 14.91
N ILE A 42 -1.75 12.97 15.48
CA ILE A 42 -0.51 13.52 16.01
C ILE A 42 -0.64 13.69 17.51
N VAL A 43 0.49 13.89 18.19
CA VAL A 43 0.52 14.13 19.64
C VAL A 43 1.21 15.46 19.89
N HIS A 44 0.48 16.41 20.47
CA HIS A 44 1.03 17.70 20.89
C HIS A 44 0.78 17.88 22.39
N LYS A 45 1.82 18.14 23.19
CA LYS A 45 1.73 18.31 24.67
C LYS A 45 0.87 17.20 25.34
N ARG A 46 1.11 15.94 24.97
CA ARG A 46 0.38 14.73 25.43
C ARG A 46 -1.10 14.64 25.01
N LYS A 47 -1.58 15.56 24.19
CA LYS A 47 -2.94 15.57 23.64
C LYS A 47 -2.90 14.97 22.24
N LYS A 48 -3.74 13.96 21.99
CA LYS A 48 -3.84 13.38 20.65
C LYS A 48 -4.81 14.22 19.83
N ILE A 49 -4.39 14.58 18.63
CA ILE A 49 -5.20 15.33 17.67
C ILE A 49 -5.44 14.40 16.50
N VAL A 50 -6.70 14.09 16.23
CA VAL A 50 -7.11 13.15 15.17
C VAL A 50 -7.54 13.96 13.95
N ILE A 51 -7.00 13.61 12.80
CA ILE A 51 -7.14 14.34 11.55
C ILE A 51 -7.73 13.39 10.52
N PHE A 52 -8.88 13.75 9.96
CA PHE A 52 -9.57 13.04 8.91
C PHE A 52 -9.49 13.86 7.63
N THR A 53 -9.23 13.22 6.49
CA THR A 53 -9.29 13.84 5.16
C THR A 53 -10.15 13.00 4.24
N ASN A 54 -11.13 13.60 3.58
CA ASN A 54 -11.98 12.93 2.60
C ASN A 54 -11.22 12.67 1.30
N ASP A 55 -11.40 11.49 0.72
CA ASP A 55 -10.60 11.07 -0.43
C ASP A 55 -11.01 11.75 -1.75
N ALA A 56 -12.28 12.13 -1.89
CA ALA A 56 -12.80 12.79 -3.08
C ALA A 56 -12.64 14.32 -3.02
N SER A 57 -12.97 14.94 -1.89
CA SER A 57 -13.09 16.40 -1.79
C SER A 57 -11.98 17.09 -1.00
N THR A 58 -11.10 16.32 -0.34
CA THR A 58 -10.07 16.83 0.59
C THR A 58 -10.59 17.54 1.85
N LEU A 59 -11.92 17.51 2.08
CA LEU A 59 -12.54 17.96 3.32
C LEU A 59 -11.76 17.44 4.52
N THR A 60 -11.39 18.34 5.42
CA THR A 60 -10.55 18.01 6.57
C THR A 60 -11.34 18.22 7.86
N ILE A 61 -11.46 17.17 8.68
CA ILE A 61 -12.01 17.26 10.03
C ILE A 61 -10.90 17.03 11.04
N VAL A 62 -10.82 17.93 12.02
CA VAL A 62 -9.81 17.90 13.09
C VAL A 62 -10.50 17.77 14.43
N LEU A 63 -10.16 16.73 15.18
CA LEU A 63 -10.62 16.50 16.55
C LEU A 63 -9.45 16.70 17.52
N TYR A 64 -9.59 17.63 18.45
CA TYR A 64 -8.57 17.98 19.43
C TYR A 64 -8.75 17.21 20.74
N ASP A 65 -7.66 16.85 21.41
CA ASP A 65 -7.66 16.14 22.70
C ASP A 65 -8.52 14.86 22.72
N VAL A 66 -8.27 13.96 21.78
CA VAL A 66 -8.85 12.62 21.79
C VAL A 66 -8.10 11.76 22.81
N ASN A 67 -8.82 11.24 23.80
CA ASN A 67 -8.30 10.44 24.90
C ASN A 67 -9.19 9.24 25.17
N ALA A 68 -8.81 8.39 26.12
CA ALA A 68 -9.52 7.13 26.38
C ALA A 68 -10.99 7.35 26.79
N GLN A 69 -11.30 8.47 27.46
CA GLN A 69 -12.65 8.76 27.92
C GLN A 69 -13.57 9.21 26.78
N ASN A 70 -13.08 10.02 25.85
CA ASN A 70 -13.90 10.60 24.78
C ASN A 70 -13.77 9.89 23.42
N CYS A 71 -12.94 8.85 23.34
CA CYS A 71 -12.78 8.02 22.15
C CYS A 71 -14.09 7.36 21.70
N VAL A 72 -14.96 6.98 22.66
CA VAL A 72 -16.28 6.41 22.37
C VAL A 72 -17.24 7.39 21.69
N LEU A 73 -17.00 8.70 21.85
CA LEU A 73 -17.80 9.77 21.24
C LEU A 73 -17.18 10.26 19.92
N MET A 74 -16.17 9.59 19.38
CA MET A 74 -15.41 10.10 18.25
C MET A 74 -16.23 10.22 16.96
N GLU A 75 -17.11 9.25 16.67
CA GLU A 75 -18.00 9.30 15.51
C GLU A 75 -18.99 10.47 15.63
N GLN A 76 -19.59 10.66 16.82
CA GLN A 76 -20.45 11.81 17.09
C GLN A 76 -19.70 13.13 16.89
N ARG A 77 -18.53 13.30 17.51
CA ARG A 77 -17.71 14.52 17.37
C ARG A 77 -17.31 14.79 15.92
N PHE A 78 -16.99 13.74 15.17
CA PHE A 78 -16.72 13.85 13.74
C PHE A 78 -17.94 14.37 12.99
N GLN A 79 -19.13 13.80 13.22
CA GLN A 79 -20.37 14.23 12.55
C GLN A 79 -20.74 15.67 12.93
N GLU A 80 -20.57 16.08 14.18
CA GLU A 80 -20.79 17.45 14.64
C GLU A 80 -19.86 18.46 13.95
N GLN A 81 -18.56 18.14 13.83
CA GLN A 81 -17.61 19.00 13.12
C GLN A 81 -17.87 19.01 11.61
N LEU A 82 -18.27 17.86 11.05
CA LEU A 82 -18.67 17.76 9.66
C LEU A 82 -19.87 18.66 9.38
N ALA A 83 -20.88 18.67 10.26
CA ALA A 83 -22.06 19.53 10.11
C ALA A 83 -21.71 21.02 10.10
N LYS A 84 -20.86 21.47 11.03
CA LYS A 84 -20.37 22.86 11.07
C LYS A 84 -19.63 23.23 9.78
N LEU A 85 -18.76 22.34 9.31
CA LEU A 85 -18.01 22.55 8.08
C LEU A 85 -18.94 22.57 6.85
N TRP A 86 -19.92 21.66 6.79
CA TRP A 86 -20.92 21.58 5.74
C TRP A 86 -21.68 22.89 5.59
N GLN A 87 -22.16 23.43 6.72
CA GLN A 87 -22.84 24.71 6.78
C GLN A 87 -21.93 25.87 6.34
N SER A 88 -20.66 25.88 6.77
CA SER A 88 -19.70 26.93 6.38
C SER A 88 -19.39 26.95 4.88
N LEU A 89 -19.62 25.83 4.19
CA LEU A 89 -19.47 25.68 2.74
C LEU A 89 -20.77 26.00 1.98
N GLY A 90 -21.81 26.49 2.67
CA GLY A 90 -23.10 26.83 2.07
C GLY A 90 -23.96 25.61 1.67
N MET A 91 -23.60 24.41 2.12
CA MET A 91 -24.36 23.20 1.85
C MET A 91 -25.48 23.00 2.87
N THR A 92 -26.59 22.40 2.44
CA THR A 92 -27.78 22.24 3.28
C THR A 92 -27.66 21.07 4.25
N GLU A 93 -28.31 21.18 5.42
CA GLU A 93 -28.41 20.08 6.39
C GLU A 93 -29.08 18.84 5.79
N LYS A 94 -30.09 19.03 4.92
CA LYS A 94 -30.74 17.94 4.18
C LYS A 94 -29.71 17.13 3.37
N ASN A 95 -28.80 17.81 2.67
CA ASN A 95 -27.75 17.13 1.90
C ASN A 95 -26.75 16.38 2.80
N LEU A 96 -26.38 16.94 3.97
CA LEU A 96 -25.56 16.22 4.94
C LEU A 96 -26.24 14.96 5.47
N ASN A 97 -27.53 15.04 5.81
CA ASN A 97 -28.27 13.88 6.32
C ASN A 97 -28.34 12.77 5.28
N GLN A 98 -28.57 13.13 4.01
CA GLN A 98 -28.49 12.18 2.90
C GLN A 98 -27.08 11.58 2.75
N TYR A 99 -26.02 12.38 2.89
CA TYR A 99 -24.64 11.89 2.86
C TYR A 99 -24.42 10.82 3.94
N LEU A 100 -24.77 11.11 5.19
CA LEU A 100 -24.56 10.22 6.32
C LEU A 100 -25.38 8.94 6.21
N GLU A 101 -26.63 9.04 5.74
CA GLU A 101 -27.50 7.89 5.49
C GLU A 101 -26.89 6.95 4.42
N VAL A 102 -26.49 7.49 3.28
CA VAL A 102 -25.90 6.72 2.18
C VAL A 102 -24.52 6.18 2.56
N ALA A 103 -23.73 6.95 3.30
CA ALA A 103 -22.39 6.56 3.70
C ALA A 103 -22.40 5.35 4.63
N LYS A 104 -23.47 5.12 5.41
CA LYS A 104 -23.58 4.08 6.46
C LYS A 104 -22.58 4.27 7.60
N SER A 105 -22.74 3.49 8.67
CA SER A 105 -21.84 3.48 9.84
C SER A 105 -20.36 3.28 9.51
N TRP A 106 -19.49 3.73 10.39
CA TRP A 106 -18.04 3.57 10.25
C TRP A 106 -17.62 2.10 10.12
N GLN A 107 -16.71 1.86 9.18
CA GLN A 107 -15.96 0.62 9.05
C GLN A 107 -14.47 0.94 9.00
N ILE A 108 -13.72 0.42 9.96
CA ILE A 108 -12.30 0.72 10.12
C ILE A 108 -11.49 -0.19 9.20
N GLY A 109 -10.81 0.44 8.24
CA GLY A 109 -9.97 -0.22 7.25
C GLY A 109 -8.50 0.21 7.33
N PRO A 110 -7.60 -0.48 6.64
CA PRO A 110 -6.23 -0.04 6.48
C PRO A 110 -6.14 1.17 5.54
N THR A 111 -5.08 1.97 5.66
CA THR A 111 -4.75 3.00 4.67
C THR A 111 -4.73 2.43 3.25
N VAL A 112 -5.42 3.11 2.32
CA VAL A 112 -5.66 2.65 0.95
C VAL A 112 -4.65 3.26 -0.02
N ASN A 113 -4.20 4.50 0.22
CA ASN A 113 -3.43 5.25 -0.77
C ASN A 113 -2.25 6.04 -0.17
N ARG A 114 -1.05 5.91 -0.78
CA ARG A 114 0.17 6.66 -0.41
C ARG A 114 0.02 8.17 -0.61
N ASN A 115 -0.73 8.61 -1.63
CA ASN A 115 -0.97 10.02 -1.88
C ASN A 115 -1.82 10.64 -0.76
N GLN A 116 -2.81 9.91 -0.24
CA GLN A 116 -3.61 10.34 0.91
C GLN A 116 -2.76 10.40 2.19
N LEU A 117 -1.80 9.48 2.36
CA LEU A 117 -0.85 9.55 3.46
C LEU A 117 0.07 10.79 3.36
N GLY A 118 0.52 11.13 2.15
CA GLY A 118 1.26 12.36 1.88
C GLY A 118 0.47 13.61 2.30
N ARG A 119 -0.81 13.68 1.88
CA ARG A 119 -1.74 14.76 2.26
C ARG A 119 -1.94 14.85 3.78
N LEU A 120 -2.19 13.72 4.45
CA LEU A 120 -2.32 13.70 5.91
C LEU A 120 -1.06 14.22 6.60
N ASN A 121 0.13 13.93 6.09
CA ASN A 121 1.38 14.42 6.66
C ASN A 121 1.53 15.94 6.52
N GLU A 122 1.21 16.49 5.35
CA GLU A 122 1.23 17.95 5.12
C GLU A 122 0.25 18.66 6.06
N VAL A 123 -1.00 18.18 6.13
CA VAL A 123 -2.03 18.72 7.05
C VAL A 123 -1.58 18.62 8.51
N SER A 124 -0.97 17.48 8.89
CA SER A 124 -0.49 17.28 10.25
C SER A 124 0.52 18.35 10.66
N GLN A 125 1.47 18.70 9.78
CA GLN A 125 2.50 19.69 10.08
C GLN A 125 1.89 21.07 10.31
N ILE A 126 0.90 21.45 9.50
CA ILE A 126 0.26 22.76 9.60
C ILE A 126 -0.62 22.84 10.85
N ILE A 127 -1.38 21.78 11.16
CA ILE A 127 -2.15 21.71 12.40
C ILE A 127 -1.21 21.81 13.61
N GLU A 128 -0.05 21.16 13.57
CA GLU A 128 0.93 21.22 14.66
C GLU A 128 1.44 22.65 14.88
N LEU A 129 1.64 23.45 13.83
CA LEU A 129 1.97 24.88 13.94
C LEU A 129 0.84 25.65 14.64
N TYR A 130 -0.40 25.55 14.15
CA TYR A 130 -1.56 26.24 14.74
C TYR A 130 -1.76 25.88 16.22
N VAL A 131 -1.65 24.59 16.55
CA VAL A 131 -1.81 24.13 17.93
C VAL A 131 -0.64 24.61 18.81
N SER A 132 0.57 24.72 18.26
CA SER A 132 1.72 25.28 18.96
C SER A 132 1.50 26.76 19.32
N ASP A 133 0.83 27.49 18.44
CA ASP A 133 0.40 28.89 18.64
C ASP A 133 -0.82 29.02 19.57
N GLY A 134 -1.35 27.90 20.07
CA GLY A 134 -2.40 27.85 21.08
C GLY A 134 -3.80 27.63 20.53
N GLU A 135 -3.97 27.46 19.22
CA GLU A 135 -5.27 27.17 18.61
C GLU A 135 -5.75 25.76 18.99
N LYS A 136 -7.01 25.65 19.39
CA LYS A 136 -7.65 24.40 19.85
C LYS A 136 -9.07 24.24 19.32
N ASN A 137 -9.59 25.25 18.63
CA ASN A 137 -10.93 25.24 18.07
C ASN A 137 -10.97 24.31 16.86
N GLU A 138 -11.62 23.17 17.04
CA GLU A 138 -11.79 22.13 16.01
C GLU A 138 -12.45 22.65 14.74
N ALA A 139 -13.46 23.53 14.87
CA ALA A 139 -14.17 24.07 13.71
C ALA A 139 -13.26 25.00 12.92
N PHE A 140 -12.50 25.87 13.60
CA PHE A 140 -11.49 26.72 12.97
C PHE A 140 -10.43 25.88 12.26
N LEU A 141 -9.84 24.88 12.94
CA LEU A 141 -8.82 24.03 12.35
C LEU A 141 -9.35 23.26 11.14
N SER A 142 -10.55 22.67 11.24
CA SER A 142 -11.20 21.93 10.15
C SER A 142 -11.46 22.83 8.94
N GLN A 143 -12.01 24.01 9.16
CA GLN A 143 -12.28 24.99 8.09
C GLN A 143 -10.97 25.51 7.47
N LYS A 144 -9.99 25.87 8.30
CA LYS A 144 -8.69 26.36 7.84
C LYS A 144 -7.98 25.32 6.97
N MET A 145 -7.96 24.06 7.41
CA MET A 145 -7.33 23.00 6.65
C MET A 145 -8.10 22.70 5.37
N THR A 146 -9.43 22.69 5.40
CA THR A 146 -10.27 22.49 4.22
C THR A 146 -10.05 23.57 3.16
N ASN A 147 -9.90 24.83 3.57
CA ASN A 147 -9.70 25.96 2.66
C ASN A 147 -8.26 26.10 2.14
N MET A 148 -7.34 25.24 2.58
CA MET A 148 -5.98 25.25 2.09
C MET A 148 -5.95 24.73 0.64
N LEU A 149 -5.38 25.53 -0.27
CA LEU A 149 -5.13 25.13 -1.66
C LEU A 149 -4.17 23.94 -1.70
N ARG A 150 -4.52 22.87 -2.43
CA ARG A 150 -3.69 21.66 -2.47
C ARG A 150 -3.52 21.12 -3.87
N ASP A 151 -2.30 20.68 -4.16
CA ASP A 151 -1.97 19.96 -5.39
C ASP A 151 -2.57 18.55 -5.32
N SER A 152 -3.36 18.19 -6.33
CA SER A 152 -3.96 16.88 -6.52
C SER A 152 -2.88 15.92 -7.03
N GLY A 153 -1.89 15.59 -6.18
CA GLY A 153 -0.69 14.84 -6.54
C GLY A 153 -0.97 13.62 -7.43
N SER A 154 -0.69 13.80 -8.73
CA SER A 154 -0.91 12.95 -9.93
C SER A 154 -1.93 13.54 -10.93
N SER A 155 -1.46 14.40 -11.83
CA SER A 155 -1.99 14.66 -13.18
C SER A 155 -3.49 14.91 -13.43
N LYS A 156 -4.34 15.15 -12.42
CA LYS A 156 -5.75 15.55 -12.63
C LYS A 156 -6.21 16.57 -11.59
N LYS A 157 -6.25 17.85 -12.03
CA LYS A 157 -6.91 19.04 -11.46
C LYS A 157 -6.81 19.22 -9.93
N ALA A 158 -6.09 20.27 -9.51
CA ALA A 158 -6.13 20.76 -8.14
C ALA A 158 -7.59 20.87 -7.66
N THR A 159 -7.88 20.30 -6.49
CA THR A 159 -9.20 20.40 -5.88
C THR A 159 -9.23 21.66 -5.04
N PHE A 160 -10.05 22.63 -5.43
CA PHE A 160 -10.23 23.87 -4.70
C PHE A 160 -11.35 23.69 -3.67
N ALA A 161 -11.29 24.45 -2.57
CA ALA A 161 -12.36 24.44 -1.57
C ALA A 161 -13.74 24.77 -2.17
N ASN A 162 -13.76 25.61 -3.22
CA ASN A 162 -14.96 25.97 -3.96
C ASN A 162 -15.55 24.82 -4.79
N ASP A 163 -14.78 23.76 -5.08
CA ASP A 163 -15.27 22.59 -5.79
C ASP A 163 -15.98 21.60 -4.85
N ILE A 164 -15.76 21.72 -3.53
CA ILE A 164 -16.27 20.79 -2.53
C ILE A 164 -17.80 20.68 -2.57
N PRO A 165 -18.59 21.77 -2.64
CA PRO A 165 -20.05 21.67 -2.72
C PRO A 165 -20.54 20.87 -3.93
N GLN A 166 -19.86 20.98 -5.07
CA GLN A 166 -20.19 20.21 -6.27
C GLN A 166 -19.82 18.72 -6.08
N ILE A 167 -18.64 18.44 -5.53
CA ILE A 167 -18.20 17.06 -5.26
C ILE A 167 -19.14 16.37 -4.25
N MET A 168 -19.59 17.12 -3.24
CA MET A 168 -20.45 16.65 -2.14
C MET A 168 -21.94 16.90 -2.37
N GLU A 169 -22.37 17.09 -3.62
CA GLU A 169 -23.80 17.18 -3.93
C GLU A 169 -24.49 15.81 -3.89
N PHE A 170 -25.80 15.81 -3.59
CA PHE A 170 -26.57 14.58 -3.39
C PHE A 170 -26.50 13.61 -4.59
N ASN A 171 -26.48 14.14 -5.81
CA ASN A 171 -26.44 13.33 -7.03
C ASN A 171 -25.16 12.48 -7.15
N ASN A 172 -24.10 12.86 -6.43
CA ASN A 172 -22.83 12.14 -6.41
C ASN A 172 -22.76 11.06 -5.32
N PHE A 173 -23.78 10.96 -4.45
CA PHE A 173 -23.84 9.96 -3.39
C PHE A 173 -24.33 8.60 -3.92
N VAL A 174 -23.54 8.01 -4.81
CA VAL A 174 -23.84 6.71 -5.42
C VAL A 174 -22.72 5.73 -5.13
N TRP A 175 -23.08 4.61 -4.51
CA TRP A 175 -22.16 3.49 -4.32
C TRP A 175 -21.84 2.82 -5.65
N LYS A 176 -20.57 2.82 -6.01
CA LYS A 176 -20.01 2.10 -7.14
C LYS A 176 -19.53 0.73 -6.68
N LYS A 177 -19.85 -0.30 -7.45
CA LYS A 177 -19.30 -1.63 -7.24
C LYS A 177 -17.80 -1.54 -7.54
N ALA A 178 -16.95 -1.94 -6.59
CA ALA A 178 -15.53 -2.10 -6.87
C ALA A 178 -15.36 -3.14 -8.00
N GLU A 179 -14.72 -2.74 -9.09
CA GLU A 179 -14.25 -3.69 -10.08
C GLU A 179 -13.11 -4.47 -9.43
N SER A 180 -13.38 -5.72 -9.04
CA SER A 180 -12.30 -6.67 -8.77
C SER A 180 -11.62 -6.94 -10.11
N GLN A 181 -10.63 -6.13 -10.46
CA GLN A 181 -9.67 -6.46 -11.50
C GLN A 181 -8.71 -7.52 -10.93
N THR A 182 -9.24 -8.70 -10.59
CA THR A 182 -8.42 -9.90 -10.54
C THR A 182 -7.99 -10.15 -11.97
N THR A 183 -6.74 -9.82 -12.30
CA THR A 183 -6.13 -10.35 -13.52
C THR A 183 -6.27 -11.87 -13.43
N GLU A 184 -7.05 -12.45 -14.34
CA GLU A 184 -7.20 -13.90 -14.41
C GLU A 184 -5.87 -14.48 -14.90
N ILE A 185 -5.06 -14.98 -13.96
CA ILE A 185 -3.78 -15.59 -14.27
C ILE A 185 -4.03 -17.02 -14.72
N ASP A 186 -3.42 -17.39 -15.84
CA ASP A 186 -3.33 -18.78 -16.28
C ASP A 186 -2.46 -19.58 -15.29
N VAL A 187 -3.13 -20.19 -14.31
CA VAL A 187 -2.49 -20.98 -13.25
C VAL A 187 -1.82 -22.22 -13.81
N GLU A 188 -2.32 -22.78 -14.91
CA GLU A 188 -1.73 -23.98 -15.53
C GLU A 188 -0.40 -23.63 -16.18
N LYS A 189 -0.37 -22.53 -16.93
CA LYS A 189 0.88 -21.99 -17.49
C LYS A 189 1.90 -21.67 -16.39
N LEU A 190 1.46 -21.00 -15.31
CA LEU A 190 2.34 -20.69 -14.18
C LEU A 190 2.92 -21.97 -13.56
N ARG A 191 2.10 -23.00 -13.35
CA ARG A 191 2.53 -24.29 -12.79
C ARG A 191 3.56 -24.96 -13.68
N LYS A 192 3.34 -24.97 -15.00
CA LYS A 192 4.27 -25.51 -15.98
C LYS A 192 5.64 -24.83 -15.87
N ILE A 193 5.69 -23.49 -15.91
CA ILE A 193 6.93 -22.72 -15.80
C ILE A 193 7.68 -23.08 -14.50
N CYS A 194 6.95 -23.17 -13.39
CA CYS A 194 7.53 -23.48 -12.09
C CYS A 194 8.11 -24.90 -12.03
N ASN A 195 7.46 -25.88 -12.66
CA ASN A 195 7.97 -27.25 -12.76
C ASN A 195 9.19 -27.33 -13.68
N ASP A 196 9.13 -26.67 -14.84
CA ASP A 196 10.23 -26.65 -15.80
C ASP A 196 11.49 -26.02 -15.16
N LEU A 197 11.36 -24.94 -14.38
CA LEU A 197 12.47 -24.35 -13.63
C LEU A 197 13.12 -25.30 -12.63
N LYS A 198 12.33 -26.11 -11.91
CA LYS A 198 12.86 -27.12 -10.97
C LYS A 198 13.61 -28.22 -11.72
N GLN A 199 13.07 -28.66 -12.85
CA GLN A 199 13.69 -29.70 -13.67
C GLN A 199 15.03 -29.25 -14.29
N GLN A 200 15.13 -27.98 -14.68
CA GLN A 200 16.39 -27.42 -15.21
C GLN A 200 17.50 -27.43 -14.16
N GLU A 201 17.17 -27.10 -12.90
CA GLU A 201 18.12 -27.19 -11.78
C GLU A 201 18.60 -28.63 -11.55
N GLU A 202 17.69 -29.62 -11.59
CA GLU A 202 18.05 -31.04 -11.44
C GLU A 202 18.90 -31.59 -12.61
N SER A 203 18.94 -30.87 -13.74
CA SER A 203 19.75 -31.25 -14.90
C SER A 203 21.23 -30.88 -14.75
N PHE A 204 21.60 -30.20 -13.67
CA PHE A 204 22.99 -29.93 -13.32
C PHE A 204 23.82 -31.22 -13.19
N ARG A 205 24.96 -31.28 -13.88
CA ARG A 205 26.00 -32.29 -13.66
C ARG A 205 27.39 -31.66 -13.72
N ASP A 206 28.33 -32.22 -12.97
CA ASP A 206 29.72 -31.72 -12.90
C ASP A 206 30.48 -31.84 -14.23
N ASP A 207 29.99 -32.63 -15.18
CA ASP A 207 30.60 -32.93 -16.48
C ASP A 207 29.92 -32.23 -17.67
N LEU A 208 29.11 -31.19 -17.41
CA LEU A 208 28.43 -30.41 -18.45
C LEU A 208 29.41 -29.76 -19.45
N SER A 209 29.10 -29.89 -20.73
CA SER A 209 29.79 -29.12 -21.78
C SER A 209 29.42 -27.64 -21.68
N LEU A 210 30.28 -26.75 -22.20
CA LEU A 210 29.97 -25.31 -22.26
C LEU A 210 28.70 -25.02 -23.07
N GLU A 211 28.47 -25.78 -24.16
CA GLU A 211 27.27 -25.61 -25.00
C GLU A 211 25.99 -26.02 -24.26
N ASP A 212 26.05 -27.12 -23.48
CA ASP A 212 24.91 -27.56 -22.67
C ASP A 212 24.66 -26.59 -21.50
N PHE A 213 25.72 -26.07 -20.88
CA PHE A 213 25.62 -25.03 -19.85
C PHE A 213 24.90 -23.79 -20.38
N ASP A 214 25.37 -23.21 -21.50
CA ASP A 214 24.77 -22.01 -22.08
C ASP A 214 23.30 -22.26 -22.46
N LYS A 215 22.98 -23.45 -22.96
CA LYS A 215 21.62 -23.85 -23.29
C LYS A 215 20.71 -23.91 -22.05
N ILE A 216 21.18 -24.49 -20.95
CA ILE A 216 20.42 -24.54 -19.69
C ILE A 216 20.21 -23.12 -19.16
N VAL A 217 21.27 -22.29 -19.12
CA VAL A 217 21.19 -20.89 -18.69
C VAL A 217 20.18 -20.09 -19.53
N GLN A 218 20.19 -20.29 -20.85
CA GLN A 218 19.23 -19.66 -21.75
C GLN A 218 17.79 -20.11 -21.44
N GLN A 219 17.55 -21.41 -21.28
CA GLN A 219 16.22 -21.95 -20.95
C GLN A 219 15.71 -21.42 -19.60
N MET A 220 16.57 -21.39 -18.58
CA MET A 220 16.24 -20.79 -17.28
C MET A 220 15.90 -19.31 -17.42
N THR A 221 16.66 -18.57 -18.23
CA THR A 221 16.43 -17.14 -18.49
C THR A 221 15.07 -16.89 -19.15
N GLU A 222 14.70 -17.70 -20.15
CA GLU A 222 13.40 -17.61 -20.84
C GLU A 222 12.25 -17.91 -19.87
N LEU A 223 12.34 -18.99 -19.09
CA LEU A 223 11.35 -19.37 -18.08
C LEU A 223 11.20 -18.31 -16.99
N ASN A 224 12.32 -17.76 -16.50
CA ASN A 224 12.32 -16.67 -15.53
C ASN A 224 11.66 -15.41 -16.08
N ASP A 225 11.92 -15.06 -17.35
CA ASP A 225 11.29 -13.91 -17.99
C ASP A 225 9.77 -14.08 -18.10
N GLU A 226 9.29 -15.28 -18.43
CA GLU A 226 7.86 -15.59 -18.43
C GLU A 226 7.26 -15.49 -17.02
N LEU A 227 7.90 -16.07 -16.01
CA LEU A 227 7.49 -15.99 -14.61
C LEU A 227 7.39 -14.52 -14.15
N ILE A 228 8.41 -13.71 -14.45
CA ILE A 228 8.46 -12.29 -14.09
C ILE A 228 7.31 -11.53 -14.76
N ASN A 229 7.02 -11.81 -16.04
CA ASN A 229 5.93 -11.14 -16.75
C ASN A 229 4.56 -11.48 -16.13
N ILE A 230 4.32 -12.75 -15.80
CA ILE A 230 3.08 -13.17 -15.12
C ILE A 230 2.95 -12.48 -13.76
N PHE A 231 4.03 -12.48 -12.96
CA PHE A 231 4.05 -11.80 -11.66
C PHE A 231 3.76 -10.30 -11.80
N VAL A 232 4.43 -9.63 -12.73
CA VAL A 232 4.25 -8.19 -12.97
C VAL A 232 2.80 -7.88 -13.36
N GLU A 233 2.17 -8.73 -14.16
CA GLU A 233 0.78 -8.58 -14.59
C GLU A 233 -0.21 -8.76 -13.43
N ASP A 234 0.08 -9.64 -12.47
CA ASP A 234 -0.72 -9.78 -11.23
C ASP A 234 -0.71 -8.48 -10.41
N VAL A 235 0.48 -7.89 -10.24
CA VAL A 235 0.68 -6.78 -9.32
C VAL A 235 0.59 -5.41 -9.98
N LYS A 236 0.38 -5.32 -11.29
CA LYS A 236 0.42 -4.05 -12.06
C LYS A 236 -0.54 -3.00 -11.53
N ASN A 237 -1.70 -3.43 -11.03
CA ASN A 237 -2.74 -2.54 -10.51
C ASN A 237 -2.53 -2.17 -9.03
N GLU A 238 -1.65 -2.89 -8.32
CA GLU A 238 -1.34 -2.63 -6.92
C GLU A 238 -0.24 -1.58 -6.71
N TYR A 239 0.64 -1.40 -7.70
CA TYR A 239 1.84 -0.56 -7.57
C TYR A 239 2.01 0.41 -8.74
N SER A 240 2.72 1.52 -8.48
CA SER A 240 3.06 2.49 -9.53
C SER A 240 3.91 1.85 -10.65
N GLU A 241 3.79 2.35 -11.88
CA GLU A 241 4.60 1.92 -13.03
C GLU A 241 6.11 1.90 -12.72
N LYS A 242 6.60 2.91 -11.97
CA LYS A 242 8.00 2.97 -11.54
C LYS A 242 8.38 1.78 -10.64
N THR A 243 7.50 1.40 -9.72
CA THR A 243 7.70 0.23 -8.86
C THR A 243 7.67 -1.06 -9.66
N ILE A 244 6.73 -1.19 -10.59
CA ILE A 244 6.63 -2.35 -11.49
C ILE A 244 7.91 -2.52 -12.32
N LYS A 245 8.40 -1.42 -12.93
CA LYS A 245 9.67 -1.41 -13.67
C LYS A 245 10.85 -1.79 -12.77
N SER A 246 10.85 -1.34 -11.52
CA SER A 246 11.87 -1.71 -10.54
C SER A 246 11.83 -3.20 -10.21
N TYR A 247 10.65 -3.78 -9.97
CA TYR A 247 10.51 -5.21 -9.72
C TYR A 247 11.01 -6.03 -10.91
N LYS A 248 10.56 -5.71 -12.13
CA LYS A 248 11.01 -6.38 -13.34
C LYS A 248 12.53 -6.32 -13.51
N SER A 249 13.13 -5.14 -13.34
CA SER A 249 14.59 -4.97 -13.48
C SER A 249 15.39 -5.69 -12.41
N SER A 250 14.94 -5.66 -11.15
CA SER A 250 15.63 -6.33 -10.04
C SER A 250 15.51 -7.85 -10.14
N LEU A 251 14.36 -8.37 -10.55
CA LEU A 251 14.16 -9.81 -10.74
C LEU A 251 14.95 -10.33 -11.94
N LYS A 252 14.95 -9.64 -13.10
CA LYS A 252 15.78 -10.04 -14.25
C LYS A 252 17.25 -10.12 -13.88
N PHE A 253 17.77 -9.10 -13.20
CA PHE A 253 19.15 -9.09 -12.73
C PHE A 253 19.46 -10.27 -11.81
N TYR A 254 18.62 -10.53 -10.82
CA TYR A 254 18.94 -11.60 -9.87
C TYR A 254 18.68 -12.99 -10.44
N LEU A 255 17.53 -13.23 -11.06
CA LEU A 255 17.16 -14.54 -11.57
C LEU A 255 17.99 -14.94 -12.80
N ASN A 256 18.21 -14.01 -13.74
CA ASN A 256 18.89 -14.34 -15.00
C ASN A 256 20.39 -14.08 -14.92
N GLU A 257 20.83 -12.92 -14.40
CA GLU A 257 22.26 -12.56 -14.42
C GLU A 257 23.04 -13.14 -13.23
N TYR A 258 22.36 -13.57 -12.15
CA TYR A 258 23.03 -14.12 -10.97
C TYR A 258 22.71 -15.60 -10.72
N LEU A 259 21.44 -15.99 -10.61
CA LEU A 259 21.05 -17.35 -10.26
C LEU A 259 21.16 -18.34 -11.45
N ALA A 260 20.71 -17.96 -12.65
CA ALA A 260 20.76 -18.86 -13.81
C ALA A 260 22.20 -19.30 -14.14
N PHE A 261 23.19 -18.40 -14.07
CA PHE A 261 24.61 -18.74 -14.25
C PHE A 261 25.19 -19.65 -13.17
N ARG A 262 24.48 -19.81 -12.04
CA ARG A 262 24.81 -20.77 -10.98
C ARG A 262 23.95 -22.03 -11.09
N MET A 263 23.08 -22.12 -12.10
CA MET A 263 22.07 -23.16 -12.29
C MET A 263 21.16 -23.34 -11.06
N ILE A 264 20.90 -22.24 -10.36
CA ILE A 264 20.02 -22.20 -9.17
C ILE A 264 18.65 -21.68 -9.62
N SER A 265 17.58 -22.43 -9.36
CA SER A 265 16.22 -21.92 -9.56
C SER A 265 15.73 -21.13 -8.35
N ILE A 266 14.64 -20.38 -8.52
CA ILE A 266 13.96 -19.69 -7.41
C ILE A 266 13.38 -20.66 -6.35
N PHE A 267 13.38 -21.97 -6.58
CA PHE A 267 12.89 -22.96 -5.63
C PHE A 267 14.00 -23.54 -4.75
N ASN A 268 15.27 -23.28 -5.09
CA ASN A 268 16.40 -23.66 -4.26
C ASN A 268 16.52 -22.72 -3.04
N ARG A 269 16.93 -23.25 -1.89
CA ARG A 269 17.17 -22.45 -0.68
C ARG A 269 18.30 -21.43 -0.85
N GLU A 270 19.29 -21.70 -1.69
CA GLU A 270 20.36 -20.76 -2.01
C GLU A 270 19.87 -19.48 -2.71
N ALA A 271 18.66 -19.52 -3.31
CA ALA A 271 18.04 -18.33 -3.87
C ALA A 271 17.65 -17.28 -2.81
N SER A 272 17.73 -17.59 -1.50
CA SER A 272 17.59 -16.59 -0.43
C SER A 272 18.91 -15.89 -0.05
N SER A 273 20.05 -16.34 -0.56
CA SER A 273 21.38 -15.78 -0.27
C SER A 273 21.64 -14.53 -1.13
N VAL A 274 20.79 -13.52 -0.98
CA VAL A 274 20.87 -12.25 -1.73
C VAL A 274 22.07 -11.40 -1.31
N ASP A 275 22.59 -11.60 -0.11
CA ASP A 275 23.82 -10.99 0.43
C ASP A 275 25.05 -11.31 -0.41
N GLY A 276 25.08 -12.48 -1.07
CA GLY A 276 26.13 -12.85 -2.02
C GLY A 276 26.35 -11.78 -3.08
N LEU A 277 25.29 -11.09 -3.54
CA LEU A 277 25.41 -9.97 -4.48
C LEU A 277 26.35 -8.88 -3.98
N TYR A 278 26.28 -8.54 -2.69
CA TYR A 278 27.13 -7.53 -2.07
C TYR A 278 28.59 -7.97 -2.09
N MET A 279 28.85 -9.23 -1.72
CA MET A 279 30.18 -9.83 -1.74
C MET A 279 30.79 -9.85 -3.15
N TYR A 280 29.96 -9.98 -4.19
CA TYR A 280 30.35 -9.90 -5.60
C TYR A 280 30.30 -8.47 -6.19
N GLY A 281 30.27 -7.43 -5.37
CA GLY A 281 30.45 -6.04 -5.80
C GLY A 281 29.16 -5.27 -6.14
N SER A 282 27.97 -5.82 -5.87
CA SER A 282 26.73 -5.06 -6.00
C SER A 282 26.57 -4.05 -4.86
N SER A 283 26.01 -2.89 -5.14
CA SER A 283 25.67 -1.91 -4.08
C SER A 283 24.64 -2.47 -3.09
N ARG A 284 24.75 -2.10 -1.81
CA ARG A 284 23.77 -2.43 -0.77
C ARG A 284 22.33 -2.02 -1.14
N THR A 285 22.18 -0.89 -1.83
CA THR A 285 20.89 -0.44 -2.37
C THR A 285 20.31 -1.45 -3.36
N ARG A 286 21.13 -1.96 -4.30
CA ARG A 286 20.71 -2.97 -5.28
C ARG A 286 20.34 -4.27 -4.59
N THR A 287 21.13 -4.74 -3.62
CA THR A 287 20.85 -5.94 -2.83
C THR A 287 19.51 -5.85 -2.09
N LYS A 288 19.24 -4.72 -1.41
CA LYS A 288 17.95 -4.46 -0.75
C LYS A 288 16.78 -4.40 -1.74
N LEU A 289 16.98 -3.90 -2.96
CA LEU A 289 15.95 -3.91 -4.00
C LEU A 289 15.64 -5.32 -4.50
N VAL A 290 16.67 -6.16 -4.70
CA VAL A 290 16.49 -7.58 -5.05
C VAL A 290 15.71 -8.31 -3.97
N GLN A 291 16.10 -8.18 -2.69
CA GLN A 291 15.39 -8.79 -1.57
C GLN A 291 13.91 -8.41 -1.52
N ARG A 292 13.59 -7.12 -1.67
CA ARG A 292 12.19 -6.66 -1.71
C ARG A 292 11.41 -7.26 -2.86
N SER A 293 12.03 -7.39 -4.03
CA SER A 293 11.39 -7.92 -5.24
C SER A 293 11.17 -9.44 -5.12
N MET A 294 12.17 -10.17 -4.65
CA MET A 294 12.09 -11.61 -4.37
C MET A 294 11.03 -11.92 -3.30
N ALA A 295 10.98 -11.14 -2.22
CA ALA A 295 9.96 -11.32 -1.18
C ALA A 295 8.52 -11.15 -1.71
N LYS A 296 8.32 -10.25 -2.68
CA LYS A 296 7.05 -10.09 -3.37
C LYS A 296 6.75 -11.26 -4.30
N LEU A 297 7.75 -11.72 -5.06
CA LEU A 297 7.62 -12.89 -5.92
C LEU A 297 7.27 -14.16 -5.12
N TYR A 298 7.87 -14.42 -3.96
CA TYR A 298 7.47 -15.55 -3.11
C TYR A 298 6.07 -15.41 -2.53
N THR A 299 5.61 -14.18 -2.27
CA THR A 299 4.23 -13.96 -1.82
C THR A 299 3.25 -14.28 -2.94
N PHE A 300 3.58 -13.89 -4.18
CA PHE A 300 2.84 -14.27 -5.38
C PHE A 300 2.81 -15.79 -5.60
N LEU A 301 3.96 -16.46 -5.57
CA LEU A 301 4.04 -17.92 -5.74
C LEU A 301 3.23 -18.66 -4.66
N SER A 302 3.22 -18.16 -3.43
CA SER A 302 2.43 -18.73 -2.34
C SER A 302 0.92 -18.49 -2.53
N LYS A 303 0.51 -17.30 -2.99
CA LYS A 303 -0.90 -16.96 -3.34
C LYS A 303 -1.48 -17.97 -4.34
N TYR A 304 -0.70 -18.36 -5.34
CA TYR A 304 -1.11 -19.34 -6.37
C TYR A 304 -0.74 -20.79 -6.06
N LYS A 305 -0.28 -21.09 -4.84
CA LYS A 305 0.09 -22.45 -4.39
C LYS A 305 1.20 -23.12 -5.22
N MET A 306 2.10 -22.33 -5.81
CA MET A 306 3.33 -22.84 -6.47
C MET A 306 4.40 -23.23 -5.45
N VAL A 307 4.35 -22.61 -4.27
CA VAL A 307 5.12 -22.98 -3.08
C VAL A 307 4.19 -22.96 -1.87
N ASP A 308 4.51 -23.75 -0.86
CA ASP A 308 3.77 -23.69 0.39
C ASP A 308 4.09 -22.41 1.19
N VAL A 309 3.21 -22.08 2.14
CA VAL A 309 3.30 -20.86 2.95
C VAL A 309 4.54 -20.88 3.86
N ALA A 310 4.97 -22.06 4.33
CA ALA A 310 6.13 -22.19 5.22
C ALA A 310 7.43 -21.94 4.46
N PHE A 311 7.57 -22.51 3.25
CA PHE A 311 8.67 -22.27 2.33
C PHE A 311 8.79 -20.78 2.00
N ALA A 312 7.69 -20.15 1.54
CA ALA A 312 7.71 -18.72 1.23
C ALA A 312 8.07 -17.85 2.45
N LYS A 313 7.66 -18.24 3.66
CA LYS A 313 8.06 -17.55 4.90
C LYS A 313 9.55 -17.75 5.22
N SER A 314 10.08 -18.96 5.09
CA SER A 314 11.51 -19.27 5.27
C SER A 314 12.35 -18.39 4.34
N MET A 315 12.12 -18.47 3.02
CA MET A 315 12.90 -17.72 2.04
C MET A 315 12.90 -16.21 2.31
N LYS A 316 11.76 -15.66 2.78
CA LYS A 316 11.65 -14.24 3.15
C LYS A 316 12.42 -13.90 4.42
N SER A 317 12.45 -14.79 5.41
CA SER A 317 13.27 -14.61 6.62
C SER A 317 14.75 -14.70 6.27
N ASP A 318 15.14 -15.75 5.56
CA ASP A 318 16.53 -16.03 5.19
C ASP A 318 17.13 -14.85 4.39
N MET A 319 16.39 -14.27 3.43
CA MET A 319 16.81 -13.05 2.72
C MET A 319 16.88 -11.79 3.60
N ARG A 320 16.05 -11.68 4.63
CA ARG A 320 16.09 -10.53 5.55
C ARG A 320 17.33 -10.66 6.43
N ASP A 321 17.51 -11.83 7.00
CA ASP A 321 18.57 -12.13 7.95
C ASP A 321 19.94 -12.05 7.23
N SER A 322 20.03 -12.48 5.96
CA SER A 322 21.23 -12.30 5.14
C SER A 322 21.60 -10.84 4.87
N ILE A 323 20.62 -9.95 4.72
CA ILE A 323 20.88 -8.50 4.61
C ILE A 323 21.27 -7.89 5.96
N GLU A 324 20.68 -8.34 7.06
CA GLU A 324 21.05 -7.87 8.40
C GLU A 324 22.51 -8.20 8.73
N LEU A 325 23.03 -9.34 8.26
CA LEU A 325 24.45 -9.67 8.38
C LEU A 325 25.37 -8.66 7.68
N LEU A 326 24.94 -8.06 6.57
CA LEU A 326 25.72 -7.01 5.90
C LEU A 326 25.87 -5.76 6.77
N ASP A 327 24.93 -5.50 7.68
CA ASP A 327 24.98 -4.34 8.57
C ASP A 327 26.15 -4.44 9.58
N TYR A 328 26.70 -5.64 9.78
CA TYR A 328 27.86 -5.91 10.64
C TYR A 328 29.20 -5.91 9.90
N LEU A 329 29.21 -5.92 8.57
CA LEU A 329 30.44 -5.91 7.74
C LEU A 329 30.95 -4.50 7.43
N ASP A 330 30.15 -3.47 7.69
CA ASP A 330 30.50 -2.06 7.48
C ASP A 330 31.13 -1.40 8.75
N TYR A 331 31.48 -2.20 9.76
CA TYR A 331 32.24 -1.83 10.96
C TYR A 331 33.61 -2.50 10.95
#